data_AF-A0A415I3A9-F1
#
_entry.id   AF-A0A415I3A9-F1
#
_cell.length_a   1.000
_cell.length_b   1.000
_cell.length_c   1.000
_cell.angle_alpha   90.00
_cell.angle_beta   90.00
_cell.angle_gamma   90.00
#
_symmetry.space_group_name_H-M   'P 1'
#
loop_
_entity.id
_entity.type
_entity.pdbx_description
1 polymer ?
#
loop_
_entity_poly.entity_id
_entity_poly.type
_entity_poly.pdbx_seq_one_letter_code
_entity_poly.pdbx_strand_id
1 'polypeptide(L)'
;MAKSYGFKTAFGGCYKESTECIFVLQLQKSNFGDYYELNIKIYIQGTFGNKYLPNKDTIKKEMGDVFNRQPKEYCSLFDFDIAMSDEDRMQTLKKFFDDFVIPYEEKALSVSGVRELADEGSIFLLSTVKDELDRLYPVN
;
A
#
# COMPACT_ATOMS: atom_id res chain seq x y z
N MET A 1 7.96 -6.60 -11.93
CA MET A 1 6.71 -7.15 -11.37
C MET A 1 5.57 -6.13 -11.39
N ALA A 2 5.49 -5.14 -10.50
CA ALA A 2 4.32 -4.23 -10.37
C ALA A 2 3.69 -3.72 -11.68
N LYS A 3 4.50 -3.32 -12.67
CA LYS A 3 4.01 -2.87 -13.99
C LYS A 3 3.15 -3.92 -14.73
N SER A 4 3.46 -5.22 -14.62
CA SER A 4 2.65 -6.28 -15.24
C SER A 4 1.26 -6.42 -14.63
N TYR A 5 1.06 -5.89 -13.42
CA TYR A 5 -0.23 -5.83 -12.73
C TYR A 5 -0.92 -4.47 -12.87
N GLY A 6 -0.45 -3.61 -13.78
CA GLY A 6 -1.08 -2.32 -14.07
C GLY A 6 -0.66 -1.18 -13.14
N PHE A 7 0.34 -1.36 -12.27
CA PHE A 7 0.87 -0.25 -11.49
C PHE A 7 1.63 0.75 -12.35
N LYS A 8 1.41 2.04 -12.09
CA LYS A 8 2.24 3.13 -12.58
C LYS A 8 3.47 3.28 -11.69
N THR A 9 4.57 3.79 -12.23
CA THR A 9 5.82 4.03 -11.48
C THR A 9 6.13 5.52 -11.46
N ALA A 10 6.38 6.08 -10.29
CA ALA A 10 6.79 7.48 -10.14
C ALA A 10 7.63 7.65 -8.86
N PHE A 11 8.61 8.56 -8.89
CA PHE A 11 9.40 8.96 -7.70
C PHE A 11 10.01 7.82 -6.87
N GLY A 12 10.29 6.66 -7.48
CA GLY A 12 10.84 5.48 -6.81
C GLY A 12 9.82 4.58 -6.11
N GLY A 13 8.51 4.83 -6.31
CA GLY A 13 7.42 3.96 -5.87
C GLY A 13 6.56 3.47 -7.04
N CYS A 14 5.68 2.53 -6.74
CA CYS A 14 4.63 2.04 -7.63
C CYS A 14 3.27 2.45 -7.07
N TYR A 15 2.32 2.83 -7.91
CA TYR A 15 1.00 3.21 -7.44
C TYR A 15 -0.11 2.85 -8.43
N LYS A 16 -1.32 2.77 -7.92
CA LYS A 16 -2.58 2.82 -8.66
C LYS A 16 -3.50 3.84 -7.99
N GLU A 17 -4.47 4.33 -8.73
CA GLU A 17 -5.40 5.34 -8.25
C GLU A 17 -6.79 5.13 -8.84
N SER A 18 -7.78 5.54 -8.07
CA SER A 18 -9.17 5.70 -8.48
C SER A 18 -9.59 7.16 -8.27
N THR A 19 -10.87 7.46 -8.46
CA THR A 19 -11.44 8.76 -8.08
C THR A 19 -11.47 8.97 -6.57
N GLU A 20 -11.36 7.91 -5.77
CA GLU A 20 -11.51 7.94 -4.32
C GLU A 20 -10.18 7.76 -3.58
N CYS A 21 -9.27 6.93 -4.09
CA CYS A 21 -8.06 6.56 -3.37
C CYS A 21 -6.81 6.52 -4.26
N ILE A 22 -5.64 6.74 -3.66
CA ILE A 22 -4.33 6.42 -4.25
C ILE A 22 -3.68 5.35 -3.38
N PHE A 23 -3.37 4.22 -3.99
CA PHE A 23 -2.67 3.10 -3.38
C PHE A 23 -1.20 3.11 -3.80
N VAL A 24 -0.27 3.12 -2.82
CA VAL A 24 1.17 3.26 -3.06
C VAL A 24 1.94 2.11 -2.44
N LEU A 25 2.85 1.55 -3.22
CA LEU A 25 3.92 0.63 -2.82
C LEU A 25 5.25 1.38 -2.88
N GLN A 26 5.92 1.52 -1.74
CA GLN A 26 7.19 2.24 -1.63
C GLN A 26 8.21 1.44 -0.84
N LEU A 27 9.30 1.04 -1.50
CA LEU A 27 10.43 0.42 -0.81
C LEU A 27 11.20 1.48 0.00
N GLN A 28 11.51 1.14 1.24
CA GLN A 28 12.32 1.93 2.16
C GLN A 28 13.53 1.10 2.58
N LYS A 29 14.73 1.56 2.24
CA LYS A 29 15.97 0.90 2.66
C LYS A 29 16.11 0.97 4.18
N SER A 30 16.45 -0.15 4.82
CA SER A 30 16.82 -0.16 6.24
C SER A 30 18.20 0.45 6.46
N ASN A 31 18.38 1.11 7.61
CA ASN A 31 19.68 1.58 8.07
C ASN A 31 20.41 0.54 8.94
N PHE A 32 19.79 -0.61 9.22
CA PHE A 32 20.28 -1.61 10.20
C PHE A 32 20.71 -2.95 9.58
N GLY A 33 20.47 -3.17 8.28
CA GLY A 33 20.81 -4.40 7.58
C GLY A 33 20.59 -4.28 6.08
N ASP A 34 20.94 -5.33 5.32
CA ASP A 34 20.75 -5.35 3.88
C ASP A 34 19.32 -5.76 3.50
N TYR A 35 18.33 -5.02 3.98
CA TYR A 35 16.94 -5.28 3.65
C TYR A 35 16.17 -4.01 3.36
N TYR A 36 15.04 -4.18 2.71
CA TYR A 36 14.05 -3.15 2.47
C TYR A 36 12.78 -3.50 3.21
N GLU A 37 12.07 -2.45 3.57
CA GLU A 37 10.70 -2.53 4.03
C GLU A 37 9.79 -2.04 2.93
N LEU A 38 8.66 -2.71 2.73
CA LEU A 38 7.64 -2.27 1.81
C LEU A 38 6.59 -1.47 2.58
N ASN A 39 6.62 -0.15 2.40
CA ASN A 39 5.55 0.72 2.88
C ASN A 39 4.37 0.62 1.91
N ILE A 40 3.20 0.31 2.45
CA ILE A 40 1.93 0.29 1.73
C ILE A 40 1.08 1.43 2.27
N LYS A 41 0.77 2.40 1.41
CA LYS A 41 0.09 3.65 1.80
C LYS A 41 -1.19 3.80 1.02
N ILE A 42 -2.27 4.18 1.69
CA ILE A 42 -3.55 4.50 1.07
C ILE A 42 -3.86 5.96 1.40
N TYR A 43 -4.09 6.75 0.37
CA TYR A 43 -4.52 8.14 0.47
C TYR A 43 -5.96 8.24 0.00
N ILE A 44 -6.84 8.78 0.82
CA ILE A 44 -8.28 8.82 0.56
C ILE A 44 -8.68 10.27 0.28
N GLN A 45 -9.22 10.52 -0.91
CA GLN A 45 -9.53 11.87 -1.38
C GLN A 45 -10.47 12.61 -0.43
N GLY A 46 -10.20 13.90 -0.22
CA GLY A 46 -10.99 14.77 0.65
C GLY A 46 -10.69 14.66 2.14
N THR A 47 -10.01 13.59 2.59
CA THR A 47 -9.64 13.38 4.00
C THR A 47 -8.78 14.55 4.50
N PHE A 48 -9.18 15.15 5.62
CA PHE A 48 -8.58 16.37 6.18
C PHE A 48 -8.53 17.57 5.20
N GLY A 49 -9.44 17.59 4.22
CA GLY A 49 -9.49 18.62 3.17
C GLY A 49 -8.43 18.46 2.07
N ASN A 50 -7.72 17.33 2.04
CA ASN A 50 -6.65 17.10 1.08
C ASN A 50 -7.18 16.66 -0.30
N LYS A 51 -6.48 17.11 -1.34
CA LYS A 51 -6.61 16.56 -2.70
C LYS A 51 -5.29 15.90 -3.07
N TYR A 52 -5.24 14.57 -2.95
CA TYR A 52 -4.03 13.82 -3.19
C TYR A 52 -3.77 13.67 -4.70
N LEU A 53 -2.51 13.83 -5.08
CA LEU A 53 -2.00 13.60 -6.43
C LEU A 53 -0.80 12.67 -6.33
N PRO A 54 -0.48 11.86 -7.35
CA PRO A 54 0.69 10.98 -7.34
C PRO A 54 1.99 11.77 -7.57
N ASN A 55 2.31 12.69 -6.66
CA ASN A 55 3.49 13.52 -6.66
C ASN A 55 4.58 12.94 -5.73
N LYS A 56 5.73 13.63 -5.65
CA LYS A 56 6.86 13.17 -4.83
C LYS A 56 6.51 13.02 -3.34
N ASP A 57 5.66 13.88 -2.80
CA ASP A 57 5.33 13.90 -1.38
C ASP A 57 4.40 12.73 -1.04
N THR A 58 3.32 12.54 -1.80
CA THR A 58 2.41 11.38 -1.69
C THR A 58 3.13 10.06 -1.87
N ILE A 59 4.00 9.94 -2.87
CA ILE A 59 4.67 8.66 -3.14
C ILE A 59 5.76 8.36 -2.10
N LYS A 60 6.63 9.34 -1.79
CA LYS A 60 7.88 9.07 -1.06
C LYS A 60 7.88 9.50 0.40
N LYS A 61 7.19 10.58 0.78
CA LYS A 61 7.39 11.22 2.09
C LYS A 61 6.26 10.96 3.07
N GLU A 62 5.03 11.20 2.63
CA GLU A 62 3.86 11.13 3.51
C GLU A 62 3.57 9.68 3.92
N MET A 63 2.89 9.51 5.06
CA MET A 63 2.58 8.20 5.64
C MET A 63 1.32 7.58 5.00
N GLY A 64 0.47 8.37 4.33
CA GLY A 64 -0.87 7.93 3.93
C GLY A 64 -1.88 8.10 5.06
N ASP A 65 -3.17 8.14 4.70
CA ASP A 65 -4.26 8.11 5.67
C ASP A 65 -4.37 6.71 6.31
N VAL A 66 -3.98 5.67 5.55
CA VAL A 66 -3.74 4.32 6.05
C VAL A 66 -2.32 3.90 5.72
N PHE A 67 -1.63 3.28 6.66
CA PHE A 67 -0.26 2.81 6.52
C PHE A 67 -0.08 1.39 7.04
N ASN A 68 0.38 0.51 6.16
CA ASN A 68 0.72 -0.88 6.47
C ASN A 68 2.12 -1.21 5.95
N ARG A 69 2.66 -2.34 6.42
CA ARG A 69 3.82 -3.00 5.83
C ARG A 69 3.43 -4.32 5.18
N GLN A 70 4.35 -4.92 4.43
CA GLN A 70 4.20 -6.29 3.95
C GLN A 70 3.87 -7.26 5.10
N PRO A 71 3.05 -8.30 4.87
CA PRO A 71 2.83 -9.35 5.84
C PRO A 71 4.13 -10.08 6.20
N LYS A 72 4.22 -10.60 7.43
CA LYS A 72 5.44 -11.21 7.97
C LYS A 72 5.95 -12.38 7.13
N GLU A 73 5.06 -13.16 6.53
CA GLU A 73 5.39 -14.28 5.65
C GLU A 73 6.16 -13.86 4.38
N TYR A 74 6.09 -12.58 4.00
CA TYR A 74 6.81 -12.02 2.86
C TYR A 74 8.01 -11.16 3.26
N CYS A 75 8.42 -11.11 4.54
CA CYS A 75 9.59 -10.31 4.93
C CYS A 75 10.88 -10.75 4.24
N SER A 76 11.09 -12.06 4.07
CA SER A 76 12.29 -12.61 3.42
C SER A 76 12.43 -12.19 1.95
N LEU A 77 11.32 -11.81 1.29
CA LEU A 77 11.33 -11.32 -0.09
C LEU A 77 12.12 -10.03 -0.24
N PHE A 78 12.17 -9.21 0.81
CA PHE A 78 12.84 -7.91 0.81
C PHE A 78 14.09 -7.89 1.69
N ASP A 79 14.45 -9.03 2.27
CA ASP A 79 15.66 -9.23 3.06
C ASP A 79 16.75 -9.91 2.21
N PHE A 80 17.85 -9.19 1.98
CA PHE A 80 19.01 -9.71 1.23
C PHE A 80 20.08 -10.30 2.16
N ASP A 81 19.95 -10.13 3.48
CA ASP A 81 20.75 -10.90 4.44
C ASP A 81 20.28 -12.37 4.49
N ILE A 82 19.06 -12.65 4.02
CA ILE A 82 18.52 -14.01 3.84
C ILE A 82 18.91 -14.56 2.46
N ALA A 83 19.66 -15.67 2.48
CA ALA A 83 20.02 -16.40 1.27
C ALA A 83 18.77 -16.96 0.55
N MET A 84 18.58 -16.54 -0.69
CA MET A 84 17.48 -16.96 -1.56
C MET A 84 17.96 -16.84 -3.00
N SER A 85 17.68 -17.83 -3.84
CA SER A 85 18.02 -17.74 -5.27
C SER A 85 17.16 -16.68 -5.96
N ASP A 86 17.67 -16.10 -7.05
CA ASP A 86 16.88 -15.14 -7.84
C ASP A 86 15.58 -15.77 -8.37
N GLU A 87 15.61 -17.06 -8.71
CA GLU A 87 14.44 -17.80 -9.20
C GLU A 87 13.37 -17.95 -8.10
N ASP A 88 13.77 -18.38 -6.90
CA ASP A 88 12.86 -18.48 -5.75
C ASP A 88 12.30 -17.11 -5.35
N ARG A 89 13.16 -16.08 -5.40
CA ARG A 89 12.76 -14.69 -5.10
C ARG A 89 11.73 -14.18 -6.11
N MET A 90 11.92 -14.48 -7.39
CA MET A 90 10.97 -14.11 -8.44
C MET A 90 9.63 -14.84 -8.32
N GLN A 91 9.64 -16.14 -8.00
CA GLN A 91 8.42 -16.91 -7.76
C GLN A 91 7.67 -16.40 -6.51
N THR A 92 8.40 -16.12 -5.43
CA THR A 92 7.83 -15.55 -4.20
C THR A 92 7.28 -14.15 -4.43
N LEU A 93 7.97 -13.33 -5.23
CA LEU A 93 7.48 -12.00 -5.62
C LEU A 93 6.18 -12.10 -6.41
N LYS A 94 6.07 -13.07 -7.33
CA LYS A 94 4.82 -13.28 -8.08
C LYS A 94 3.68 -13.68 -7.15
N LYS A 95 3.93 -14.65 -6.26
CA LYS A 95 2.97 -15.09 -5.24
C LYS A 95 2.53 -13.94 -4.32
N PHE A 96 3.46 -13.09 -3.90
CA PHE A 96 3.17 -11.89 -3.10
C PHE A 96 2.21 -10.95 -3.83
N PHE A 97 2.40 -10.74 -5.13
CA PHE A 97 1.49 -9.91 -5.91
C PHE A 97 0.11 -10.57 -6.04
N ASP A 98 0.07 -11.81 -6.50
CA ASP A 98 -1.19 -12.53 -6.77
C ASP A 98 -2.04 -12.73 -5.52
N ASP A 99 -1.42 -13.15 -4.41
CA ASP A 99 -2.16 -13.60 -3.22
C ASP A 99 -2.43 -12.44 -2.25
N PHE A 100 -1.62 -11.38 -2.25
CA PHE A 100 -1.72 -10.29 -1.28
C PHE A 100 -1.91 -8.92 -1.93
N VAL A 101 -0.94 -8.45 -2.74
CA VAL A 101 -0.96 -7.05 -3.21
C VAL A 101 -2.21 -6.74 -4.02
N ILE A 102 -2.59 -7.63 -4.95
CA ILE A 102 -3.71 -7.36 -5.86
C ILE A 102 -5.06 -7.40 -5.16
N PRO A 103 -5.41 -8.45 -4.40
CA PRO A 103 -6.67 -8.46 -3.65
C PRO A 103 -6.80 -7.28 -2.68
N TYR A 104 -5.69 -6.91 -2.04
CA TYR A 104 -5.65 -5.80 -1.09
C TYR A 104 -5.78 -4.44 -1.78
N GLU A 105 -5.08 -4.23 -2.89
CA GLU A 105 -5.14 -3.00 -3.69
C GLU A 105 -6.52 -2.77 -4.31
N GLU A 106 -7.15 -3.81 -4.85
CA GLU A 106 -8.48 -3.70 -5.47
C GLU A 106 -9.54 -3.20 -4.47
N LYS A 107 -9.52 -3.70 -3.24
CA LYS A 107 -10.37 -3.17 -2.15
C LYS A 107 -9.96 -1.75 -1.76
N ALA A 108 -8.66 -1.52 -1.56
CA ALA A 108 -8.12 -0.25 -1.09
C ALA A 108 -8.25 0.91 -2.08
N LEU A 109 -8.67 0.66 -3.32
CA LEU A 109 -9.01 1.70 -4.31
C LEU A 109 -10.42 2.29 -4.13
N SER A 110 -11.18 1.90 -3.12
CA SER A 110 -12.50 2.47 -2.80
C SER A 110 -12.66 2.71 -1.31
N VAL A 111 -13.47 3.70 -0.93
CA VAL A 111 -13.75 3.97 0.49
C VAL A 111 -14.53 2.83 1.13
N SER A 112 -15.48 2.21 0.41
CA SER A 112 -16.18 1.02 0.89
C SER A 112 -15.23 -0.15 1.12
N GLY A 113 -14.28 -0.39 0.21
CA GLY A 113 -13.28 -1.45 0.38
C GLY A 113 -12.26 -1.15 1.48
N VAL A 114 -11.91 0.13 1.72
CA VAL A 114 -11.12 0.51 2.90
C VAL A 114 -11.88 0.21 4.19
N ARG A 115 -13.18 0.49 4.26
CA ARG A 115 -14.02 0.12 5.42
C ARG A 115 -14.06 -1.40 5.61
N GLU A 116 -14.27 -2.16 4.55
CA GLU A 116 -14.27 -3.62 4.58
C GLU A 116 -12.94 -4.19 5.10
N LEU A 117 -11.81 -3.68 4.59
CA LEU A 117 -10.48 -4.06 5.07
C LEU A 117 -10.28 -3.75 6.56
N ALA A 118 -10.88 -2.66 7.07
CA ALA A 118 -10.81 -2.30 8.47
C ALA A 118 -11.68 -3.23 9.33
N ASP A 119 -12.88 -3.56 8.87
CA ASP A 119 -13.81 -4.48 9.55
C ASP A 119 -13.25 -5.91 9.61
N GLU A 120 -12.49 -6.33 8.58
CA GLU A 120 -11.75 -7.60 8.55
C GLU A 120 -10.50 -7.61 9.44
N GLY A 121 -10.06 -6.44 9.93
CA GLY A 121 -8.81 -6.28 10.67
C GLY A 121 -7.54 -6.35 9.81
N SER A 122 -7.68 -6.32 8.48
CA SER A 122 -6.58 -6.30 7.51
C SER A 122 -5.83 -4.95 7.53
N ILE A 123 -6.51 -3.88 7.92
CA ILE A 123 -5.91 -2.56 8.15
C ILE A 123 -6.27 -2.01 9.51
N PHE A 124 -5.40 -1.14 10.02
CA PHE A 124 -5.71 -0.31 11.16
C PHE A 124 -6.15 1.08 10.69
N LEU A 125 -7.44 1.36 10.78
CA LEU A 125 -8.00 2.66 10.46
C LEU A 125 -8.06 3.52 11.73
N LEU A 126 -7.30 4.62 11.75
CA LEU A 126 -7.34 5.58 12.86
C LEU A 126 -8.76 6.15 13.03
N SER A 127 -9.19 6.38 14.27
CA SER A 127 -10.53 6.93 14.55
C SER A 127 -10.78 8.24 13.83
N THR A 128 -9.78 9.13 13.78
CA THR A 128 -9.86 10.41 13.06
C THR A 128 -10.04 10.25 11.56
N VAL A 129 -9.43 9.23 10.95
CA VAL A 129 -9.63 8.92 9.54
C VAL A 129 -11.03 8.36 9.34
N LYS A 130 -11.48 7.45 10.23
CA LYS A 130 -12.85 6.93 10.20
C LYS A 130 -13.91 8.04 10.27
N ASP A 131 -13.73 9.01 11.17
CA ASP A 131 -14.62 10.17 11.29
C ASP A 131 -14.68 10.99 9.99
N GLU A 132 -13.52 11.20 9.33
CA GLU A 132 -13.46 11.86 8.03
C GLU A 132 -14.18 11.05 6.93
N LEU A 133 -14.06 9.72 6.94
CA LEU A 133 -14.77 8.86 6.00
C LEU A 133 -16.29 8.90 6.22
N ASP A 134 -16.76 8.89 7.47
CA ASP A 134 -18.18 9.00 7.79
C ASP A 134 -18.76 10.36 7.38
N ARG A 135 -17.97 11.43 7.46
CA ARG A 135 -18.34 12.78 7.02
C ARG A 135 -18.38 12.92 5.50
N LEU A 136 -17.40 12.38 4.80
CA LEU A 136 -17.21 12.56 3.34
C LEU A 136 -18.00 11.54 2.51
N TYR A 137 -18.11 10.32 3.03
CA TYR A 137 -18.67 9.15 2.37
C TYR A 137 -19.66 8.44 3.31
N PRO A 138 -20.80 9.08 3.63
CA PRO A 138 -21.80 8.49 4.51
C PRO A 138 -22.36 7.20 3.90
N VAL A 139 -22.50 6.17 4.74
CA VAL A 139 -23.18 4.93 4.35
C VAL A 139 -24.69 5.23 4.38
N ASN A 140 -25.35 5.14 3.23
CA ASN A 140 -26.80 5.30 3.11
C ASN A 140 -27.54 4.05 3.62
#